data_AF-A0A412HHM5-F1
#
_entry.id   AF-A0A412HHM5-F1
#
_cell.length_a   1.000
_cell.length_b   1.000
_cell.length_c   1.000
_cell.angle_alpha   90.00
_cell.angle_beta   90.00
_cell.angle_gamma   90.00
#
_symmetry.space_group_name_H-M   'P 1'
#
loop_
_entity.id
_entity.type
_entity.pdbx_description
1 polymer ?
#
loop_
_entity_poly.entity_id
_entity_poly.type
_entity_poly.pdbx_seq_one_letter_code
_entity_poly.pdbx_strand_id
1 'polypeptide(L)'
;MLLFFKNLVVSKYLCNFAANIITLHWIFMDIAKIIKRKGFTQKQVSDALGINRVNLNNMINGNPTYKTMRQVADVIGANVSEFFEDEVKRPNEDFASYVRYKGIHYTADTLEEFFRQVDELKIIAK
;
A
#
# COMPACT_ATOMS: atom_id res chain seq x y z
N MET A 1 20.13 7.06 -21.15
CA MET A 1 19.46 6.92 -19.83
C MET A 1 20.34 6.25 -18.75
N LEU A 2 21.66 6.07 -18.97
CA LEU A 2 22.57 5.36 -18.04
C LEU A 2 23.64 6.26 -17.38
N LEU A 3 23.55 7.58 -17.57
CA LEU A 3 24.55 8.54 -17.07
C LEU A 3 24.16 9.28 -15.79
N PHE A 4 22.96 9.05 -15.24
CA PHE A 4 22.49 9.80 -14.06
C PHE A 4 22.98 9.25 -12.70
N PHE A 5 23.68 8.11 -12.67
CA PHE A 5 23.99 7.41 -11.42
C PHE A 5 25.37 7.69 -10.79
N LYS A 6 26.25 8.48 -11.44
CA LYS A 6 27.64 8.60 -10.96
C LYS A 6 27.92 9.73 -9.95
N ASN A 7 27.00 10.63 -9.67
CA ASN A 7 27.28 11.77 -8.78
C ASN A 7 26.10 12.13 -7.86
N LEU A 8 25.56 11.14 -7.15
CA LEU A 8 24.66 11.42 -6.04
C LEU A 8 25.42 11.15 -4.74
N VAL A 9 26.10 12.18 -4.23
CA VAL A 9 26.38 12.29 -2.80
C VAL A 9 25.01 12.49 -2.14
N VAL A 10 24.28 11.38 -2.01
CA VAL A 10 22.96 11.33 -1.38
C VAL A 10 23.17 11.68 0.08
N SER A 11 22.92 12.95 0.39
CA SER A 11 22.93 13.49 1.74
C SER A 11 22.19 12.55 2.72
N LYS A 12 22.70 12.38 3.95
CA LYS A 12 22.12 11.54 5.02
C LYS A 12 20.60 11.69 5.14
N TYR A 13 20.05 12.86 4.83
CA TYR A 13 18.61 13.14 4.84
C TYR A 13 17.80 12.35 3.81
N LEU A 14 18.32 12.11 2.59
CA LEU A 14 17.62 11.30 1.58
C LEU A 14 17.63 9.81 1.94
N CYS A 15 18.73 9.29 2.51
CA CYS A 15 18.77 7.93 3.07
C CYS A 15 17.79 7.78 4.23
N ASN A 16 17.67 8.78 5.11
CA ASN A 16 16.70 8.77 6.21
C ASN A 16 15.24 8.88 5.70
N PHE A 17 14.99 9.64 4.63
CA PHE A 17 13.65 9.73 4.02
C PHE A 17 13.24 8.41 3.36
N ALA A 18 14.15 7.80 2.60
CA ALA A 18 13.94 6.46 2.03
C ALA A 18 13.76 5.40 3.14
N ALA A 19 14.58 5.44 4.19
CA ALA A 19 14.45 4.54 5.33
C ALA A 19 13.09 4.70 6.03
N ASN A 20 12.61 5.94 6.25
CA ASN A 20 11.31 6.21 6.85
C ASN A 20 10.13 5.79 5.97
N ILE A 21 10.21 5.94 4.65
CA ILE A 21 9.19 5.44 3.71
C ILE A 21 9.15 3.92 3.73
N ILE A 22 10.31 3.25 3.77
CA ILE A 22 10.40 1.79 3.82
C ILE A 22 9.84 1.26 5.16
N THR A 23 10.13 1.88 6.30
CA THR A 23 9.51 1.49 7.59
C THR A 23 8.02 1.79 7.68
N LEU A 24 7.53 2.87 7.05
CA LEU A 24 6.09 3.15 6.94
C LEU A 24 5.38 2.06 6.12
N HIS A 25 5.96 1.63 5.00
CA HIS A 25 5.38 0.59 4.15
C HIS A 25 5.21 -0.76 4.86
N TRP A 26 6.06 -1.04 5.85
CA TRP A 26 6.01 -2.25 6.67
C TRP A 26 4.90 -2.28 7.70
N ILE A 27 4.43 -1.11 8.16
CA ILE A 27 3.32 -1.02 9.12
C ILE A 27 2.01 -1.54 8.49
N PHE A 28 1.92 -1.50 7.15
CA PHE A 28 0.71 -1.81 6.39
C PHE A 28 0.67 -3.25 5.83
N MET A 29 1.66 -4.10 6.12
CA MET A 29 1.73 -5.47 5.58
C MET A 29 1.58 -6.53 6.68
N ASP A 30 0.50 -7.33 6.63
CA ASP A 30 0.23 -8.42 7.58
C ASP A 30 -0.14 -9.73 6.87
N ILE A 31 0.88 -10.48 6.45
CA ILE A 31 0.72 -11.78 5.77
C ILE A 31 0.04 -12.81 6.68
N ALA A 32 0.30 -12.77 7.99
CA ALA A 32 -0.27 -13.74 8.94
C ALA A 32 -1.79 -13.59 9.05
N LYS A 33 -2.29 -12.36 9.03
CA LYS A 33 -3.72 -12.06 9.00
C LYS A 33 -4.38 -12.56 7.73
N ILE A 34 -3.76 -12.37 6.56
CA ILE A 34 -4.31 -12.83 5.29
C ILE A 34 -4.37 -14.37 5.22
N ILE A 35 -3.33 -15.06 5.69
CA ILE A 35 -3.32 -16.53 5.80
C ILE A 35 -4.56 -17.00 6.58
N LYS A 36 -4.84 -16.37 7.74
CA LYS A 36 -6.00 -16.71 8.58
C LYS A 36 -7.32 -16.36 7.88
N ARG A 37 -7.40 -15.21 7.22
CA ARG A 37 -8.59 -14.76 6.46
C ARG A 37 -8.96 -15.70 5.32
N LYS A 38 -7.96 -16.31 4.67
CA LYS A 38 -8.15 -17.32 3.61
C LYS A 38 -8.45 -18.72 4.15
N GLY A 39 -8.57 -18.90 5.48
CA GLY A 39 -8.92 -20.18 6.10
C GLY A 39 -7.75 -21.12 6.33
N PHE A 40 -6.51 -20.63 6.22
CA PHE A 40 -5.30 -21.42 6.44
C PHE A 40 -4.69 -21.13 7.81
N THR A 41 -3.95 -22.11 8.32
CA THR A 41 -3.01 -21.92 9.43
C THR A 41 -1.60 -21.74 8.90
N GLN A 42 -0.75 -21.00 9.62
CA GLN A 42 0.68 -20.91 9.27
C GLN A 42 1.36 -22.27 9.20
N LYS A 43 0.88 -23.26 9.97
CA LYS A 43 1.38 -24.63 9.90
C LYS A 43 1.06 -25.29 8.57
N GLN A 44 -0.18 -25.18 8.09
CA GLN A 44 -0.55 -25.71 6.76
C GLN A 44 0.27 -25.05 5.65
N VAL A 45 0.51 -23.75 5.75
CA VAL A 45 1.34 -23.02 4.77
C VAL A 45 2.80 -23.49 4.83
N SER A 46 3.38 -23.66 6.02
CA SER A 46 4.77 -24.14 6.15
C SER A 46 4.92 -25.59 5.65
N ASP A 47 3.94 -26.43 5.95
CA ASP A 47 3.91 -27.83 5.53
C ASP A 47 3.80 -27.93 3.99
N ALA A 48 2.97 -27.09 3.35
CA ALA A 48 2.86 -27.00 1.89
C ALA A 48 4.13 -26.48 1.19
N LEU A 49 4.88 -25.59 1.85
CA LEU A 49 6.15 -25.06 1.36
C LEU A 49 7.36 -25.97 1.67
N GLY A 50 7.16 -27.05 2.44
CA GLY A 50 8.24 -27.94 2.86
C GLY A 50 9.27 -27.28 3.80
N ILE A 51 8.85 -26.26 4.58
CA ILE A 51 9.71 -25.52 5.51
C ILE A 51 9.21 -25.64 6.95
N ASN A 52 10.07 -25.35 7.92
CA ASN A 52 9.66 -25.28 9.32
C ASN A 52 8.74 -24.06 9.54
N ARG A 53 7.70 -24.21 10.39
CA ARG A 53 6.84 -23.12 10.85
C ARG A 53 7.61 -21.91 11.40
N VAL A 54 8.68 -22.13 12.16
CA VAL A 54 9.54 -21.05 12.68
C VAL A 54 10.23 -20.30 11.54
N ASN A 55 10.71 -21.02 10.53
CA ASN A 55 11.31 -20.42 9.35
C ASN A 55 10.28 -19.59 8.58
N LEU A 56 9.06 -20.11 8.36
CA LEU A 56 7.97 -19.33 7.77
C LEU A 56 7.69 -18.07 8.57
N ASN A 57 7.57 -18.19 9.91
CA ASN A 57 7.29 -17.06 10.79
C ASN A 57 8.38 -15.97 10.69
N ASN A 58 9.65 -16.38 10.62
CA ASN A 58 10.76 -15.45 10.41
C ASN A 58 10.73 -14.82 9.01
N MET A 59 10.36 -15.58 7.98
CA MET A 59 10.27 -15.08 6.61
C MET A 59 9.14 -14.07 6.42
N ILE A 60 7.99 -14.25 7.08
CA ILE A 60 6.83 -13.36 6.91
C ILE A 60 6.88 -12.12 7.83
N ASN A 61 7.52 -12.22 9.00
CA ASN A 61 7.66 -11.09 9.95
C ASN A 61 9.02 -10.37 9.85
N GLY A 62 10.01 -10.96 9.16
CA GLY A 62 11.39 -10.47 9.08
C GLY A 62 11.76 -9.95 7.69
N ASN A 63 10.92 -9.08 7.12
CA ASN A 63 11.03 -8.49 5.79
C ASN A 63 10.76 -9.50 4.68
N PRO A 64 9.48 -9.87 4.47
CA PRO A 64 9.16 -10.83 3.44
C PRO A 64 9.61 -10.30 2.08
N THR A 65 10.52 -11.04 1.45
CA THR A 65 10.89 -10.77 0.07
C THR A 65 9.69 -11.01 -0.84
N TYR A 66 9.68 -10.41 -2.03
CA TYR A 66 8.66 -10.70 -3.04
C TYR A 66 8.50 -12.19 -3.32
N LYS A 67 9.61 -12.94 -3.33
CA LYS A 67 9.60 -14.39 -3.48
C LYS A 67 8.81 -15.08 -2.36
N THR A 68 9.08 -14.71 -1.11
CA THR A 68 8.35 -15.21 0.06
C THR A 68 6.86 -14.92 -0.05
N MET A 69 6.50 -13.67 -0.38
CA MET A 69 5.12 -13.26 -0.55
C MET A 69 4.44 -14.11 -1.62
N ARG A 70 5.07 -14.25 -2.78
CA ARG A 70 4.53 -15.02 -3.91
C ARG A 70 4.28 -16.49 -3.52
N GLN A 71 5.25 -17.12 -2.87
CA GLN A 71 5.12 -18.52 -2.44
C GLN A 71 3.94 -18.72 -1.47
N VAL A 72 3.77 -17.81 -0.51
CA VAL A 72 2.63 -17.87 0.42
C VAL A 72 1.32 -17.63 -0.32
N ALA A 73 1.27 -16.64 -1.21
CA ALA A 73 0.10 -16.27 -2.00
C ALA A 73 -0.38 -17.43 -2.88
N ASP A 74 0.54 -18.14 -3.55
CA ASP A 74 0.21 -19.29 -4.39
C ASP A 74 -0.38 -20.45 -3.57
N VAL A 75 0.09 -20.66 -2.32
CA VAL A 75 -0.46 -21.70 -1.42
C VAL A 75 -1.87 -21.38 -0.94
N ILE A 76 -2.15 -20.11 -0.61
CA ILE A 76 -3.45 -19.70 -0.04
C ILE A 76 -4.44 -19.18 -1.08
N GLY A 77 -4.07 -19.15 -2.36
CA GLY A 77 -4.89 -18.60 -3.45
C GLY A 77 -5.18 -17.10 -3.28
N ALA A 78 -4.19 -16.31 -2.89
CA ALA A 78 -4.30 -14.86 -2.74
C ALA A 78 -3.52 -14.11 -3.83
N ASN A 79 -3.86 -12.84 -4.08
CA ASN A 79 -2.96 -11.93 -4.76
C ASN A 79 -1.92 -11.38 -3.77
N VAL A 80 -0.69 -11.15 -4.22
CA VAL A 80 0.36 -10.51 -3.41
C VAL A 80 -0.06 -9.13 -2.91
N SER A 81 -0.89 -8.40 -3.67
CA SER A 81 -1.46 -7.12 -3.23
C SER A 81 -2.33 -7.23 -1.98
N GLU A 82 -2.97 -8.39 -1.72
CA GLU A 82 -3.82 -8.59 -0.55
C GLU A 82 -3.02 -8.53 0.76
N PHE A 83 -1.71 -8.77 0.74
CA PHE A 83 -0.88 -8.67 1.94
C PHE A 83 -0.70 -7.24 2.45
N PHE A 84 -0.99 -6.26 1.59
CA PHE A 84 -0.91 -4.83 1.88
C PHE A 84 -2.30 -4.21 2.12
N GLU A 85 -3.35 -5.04 2.23
CA GLU A 85 -4.68 -4.53 2.57
C GLU A 85 -4.72 -4.10 4.02
N ASP A 86 -4.66 -2.79 4.23
CA ASP A 86 -5.05 -2.18 5.49
C ASP A 86 -6.56 -2.38 5.72
N GLU A 87 -6.93 -2.79 6.93
CA GLU A 87 -8.32 -2.62 7.39
C GLU A 87 -8.69 -1.14 7.55
N VAL A 88 -7.72 -0.24 7.47
CA VAL A 88 -7.94 1.19 7.30
C VAL A 88 -8.24 1.45 5.83
N LYS A 89 -9.44 1.07 5.37
CA LYS A 89 -10.07 1.82 4.29
C LYS A 89 -9.98 3.28 4.70
N ARG A 90 -9.20 4.09 4.00
CA ARG A 90 -9.25 5.53 4.25
C ARG A 90 -10.72 5.91 4.08
N PRO A 91 -11.32 6.65 5.02
CA PRO A 91 -12.76 6.90 5.05
C PRO A 91 -13.32 7.56 3.77
N ASN A 92 -12.43 7.97 2.84
CA ASN A 92 -12.72 8.73 1.63
C ASN A 92 -12.16 8.08 0.34
N GLU A 93 -11.85 6.78 0.31
CA GLU A 93 -11.29 6.14 -0.90
C GLU A 93 -12.30 5.94 -2.04
N ASP A 94 -13.61 6.02 -1.76
CA ASP A 94 -14.64 5.72 -2.75
C ASP A 94 -14.94 6.91 -3.70
N PHE A 95 -14.55 8.14 -3.33
CA PHE A 95 -14.87 9.34 -4.10
C PHE A 95 -13.70 10.32 -4.14
N ALA A 96 -13.31 10.71 -5.35
CA ALA A 96 -12.36 11.78 -5.60
C ALA A 96 -12.86 12.62 -6.77
N SER A 97 -12.73 13.94 -6.66
CA SER A 97 -13.05 14.86 -7.75
C SER A 97 -11.89 15.79 -8.07
N TYR A 98 -11.73 16.10 -9.35
CA TYR A 98 -10.80 17.09 -9.86
C TYR A 98 -11.53 17.99 -10.86
N VAL A 99 -11.65 19.27 -10.51
CA VAL A 99 -12.35 20.26 -11.33
C VAL A 99 -11.43 21.45 -11.57
N ARG A 100 -11.37 21.93 -12.81
CA ARG A 100 -10.63 23.13 -13.19
C ARG A 100 -11.56 24.15 -13.81
N TYR A 101 -11.57 25.37 -13.26
CA TYR A 101 -12.36 26.47 -13.80
C TYR A 101 -11.57 27.78 -13.73
N LYS A 102 -11.47 28.49 -14.87
CA LYS A 102 -10.73 29.77 -15.00
C LYS A 102 -9.30 29.74 -14.41
N GLY A 103 -8.63 28.59 -14.50
CA GLY A 103 -7.27 28.41 -13.98
C GLY A 103 -7.17 28.01 -12.50
N ILE A 104 -8.29 27.97 -11.77
CA ILE A 104 -8.36 27.50 -10.38
C ILE A 104 -8.65 26.00 -10.37
N HIS A 105 -7.94 25.26 -9.50
CA HIS A 105 -8.15 23.83 -9.29
C HIS A 105 -8.93 23.60 -7.99
N TYR A 106 -9.94 22.76 -8.09
CA TYR A 106 -10.75 22.29 -6.97
C TYR A 106 -10.56 20.78 -6.87
N THR A 107 -10.33 20.31 -5.65
CA THR A 107 -10.23 18.90 -5.30
C THR A 107 -11.15 18.64 -4.14
N ALA A 108 -11.80 17.49 -4.13
CA ALA A 108 -12.60 17.05 -2.98
C ALA A 108 -12.53 15.54 -2.84
N ASP A 109 -12.37 15.10 -1.60
CA ASP A 109 -12.36 13.69 -1.20
C ASP A 109 -13.70 13.27 -0.58
N THR A 110 -14.68 14.18 -0.50
CA THR A 110 -16.04 13.89 -0.02
C THR A 110 -17.08 14.49 -0.96
N LEU A 111 -18.25 13.83 -1.03
CA LEU A 111 -19.38 14.34 -1.81
C LEU A 111 -19.87 15.71 -1.29
N GLU A 112 -19.85 15.92 0.02
CA GLU A 112 -20.27 17.18 0.64
C GLU A 112 -19.40 18.36 0.20
N GLU A 113 -18.07 18.22 0.29
CA GLU A 113 -17.13 19.24 -0.17
C GLU A 113 -17.29 19.51 -1.66
N PHE A 114 -17.46 18.45 -2.47
CA PHE A 114 -17.70 18.58 -3.90
C PHE A 114 -18.99 19.37 -4.22
N PHE A 115 -20.10 19.07 -3.54
CA PHE A 115 -21.35 19.78 -3.80
C PHE A 115 -21.27 21.27 -3.42
N ARG A 116 -20.58 21.61 -2.31
CA ARG A 116 -20.34 23.01 -1.95
C ARG A 116 -19.55 23.73 -3.04
N GLN A 117 -18.48 23.11 -3.56
CA GLN A 117 -17.70 23.66 -4.67
C GLN A 117 -18.55 23.83 -5.93
N VAL A 118 -19.41 22.85 -6.26
CA VAL A 118 -20.33 22.94 -7.40
C VAL A 118 -21.30 24.12 -7.25
N ASP A 119 -21.84 24.35 -6.06
CA ASP A 119 -22.77 25.46 -5.83
C ASP A 119 -22.08 26.83 -5.92
N GLU A 120 -20.83 26.96 -5.44
CA GLU A 120 -20.01 28.15 -5.65
C GLU A 120 -19.76 28.39 -7.15
N LEU A 121 -19.40 27.33 -7.90
CA LEU A 121 -19.15 27.41 -9.33
C LEU A 121 -20.40 27.82 -10.11
N LYS A 122 -21.60 27.36 -9.72
CA LYS A 122 -22.88 27.78 -10.34
C LYS A 122 -23.14 29.28 -10.21
N ILE A 123 -22.65 29.92 -9.14
CA ILE A 123 -22.80 31.37 -8.95
C ILE A 123 -21.83 32.14 -9.87
N ILE A 124 -20.59 31.65 -10.02
CA ILE A 124 -19.50 32.34 -10.74
C ILE A 124 -19.50 32.00 -12.25
N ALA A 125 -20.19 30.94 -12.67
CA ALA A 125 -20.34 30.54 -14.07
C ALA A 125 -21.48 31.26 -14.82
N LYS A 126 -22.25 32.11 -14.13
CA LYS A 126 -23.13 33.09 -14.78
C LYS A 126 -22.33 34.26 -15.33
#